data_AF-A0A0F9KGY8-F1
#
_entry.id   AF-A0A0F9KGY8-F1
#
_cell.length_a   1.000
_cell.length_b   1.000
_cell.length_c   1.000
_cell.angle_alpha   90.00
_cell.angle_beta   90.00
_cell.angle_gamma   90.00
#
_symmetry.space_group_name_H-M   'P 1'
#
loop_
_entity.id
_entity.type
_entity.pdbx_description
1 polymer ?
#
loop_
_entity_poly.entity_id
_entity_poly.type
_entity_poly.pdbx_seq_one_letter_code
_entity_poly.pdbx_strand_id
1 'polypeptide(L)'
;MALDPVINFGKVTVSIGYDASATSIVLTTGHGANLPATFSYNLVWWDSTTYADPADDPNVEIVRVTNRVTDTLTVTRAQEGTSATVKNIAGKTYKMILAFTKKMKDDIETAIPKENLLINGGFSVTQRG
;
A
#
# COMPACT_ATOMS: atom_id res chain seq x y z
N MET A 1 -6.56 -14.83 -7.87
CA MET A 1 -6.46 -13.37 -7.68
C MET A 1 -5.00 -13.01 -7.90
N ALA A 2 -4.68 -11.97 -8.68
CA ALA A 2 -3.28 -11.56 -8.87
C ALA A 2 -2.79 -10.81 -7.62
N LEU A 3 -1.54 -11.05 -7.21
CA LEU A 3 -0.90 -10.29 -6.14
C LEU A 3 -0.64 -8.85 -6.58
N ASP A 4 -0.70 -7.91 -5.63
CA ASP A 4 -0.38 -6.52 -5.88
C ASP A 4 1.07 -6.37 -6.38
N PRO A 5 1.33 -5.48 -7.35
CA PRO A 5 2.68 -5.23 -7.82
C PRO A 5 3.52 -4.54 -6.75
N VAL A 6 4.80 -4.90 -6.70
CA VAL A 6 5.74 -4.41 -5.69
C VAL A 6 6.98 -3.79 -6.30
N ILE A 7 7.63 -2.91 -5.54
CA ILE A 7 8.94 -2.35 -5.84
C ILE A 7 9.73 -2.14 -4.56
N ASN A 8 11.05 -2.25 -4.63
CA ASN A 8 11.92 -1.97 -3.49
C ASN A 8 11.86 -0.49 -3.13
N PHE A 9 11.74 -0.20 -1.84
CA PHE A 9 11.80 1.16 -1.29
C PHE A 9 10.82 2.14 -1.93
N GLY A 10 9.62 1.67 -2.32
CA GLY A 10 8.59 2.49 -2.95
C GLY A 10 8.07 3.59 -2.02
N LYS A 11 8.77 4.72 -1.94
CA LYS A 11 8.46 5.85 -1.06
C LYS A 11 8.40 7.13 -1.87
N VAL A 12 7.36 7.93 -1.61
CA VAL A 12 7.09 9.18 -2.33
C VAL A 12 6.72 10.29 -1.36
N THR A 13 6.91 11.53 -1.80
CA THR A 13 6.52 12.73 -1.08
C THR A 13 5.34 13.35 -1.81
N VAL A 14 4.31 13.75 -1.07
CA VAL A 14 3.13 14.42 -1.61
C VAL A 14 3.46 15.90 -1.83
N SER A 15 3.07 16.48 -2.96
CA SER A 15 3.52 17.83 -3.35
C SER A 15 2.82 18.97 -2.62
N ILE A 16 1.53 18.78 -2.28
CA ILE A 16 0.67 19.76 -1.62
C ILE A 16 -0.23 19.07 -0.59
N GLY A 17 -0.96 19.86 0.19
CA GLY A 17 -1.95 19.32 1.11
C GLY A 17 -3.29 19.01 0.44
N TYR A 18 -4.02 18.06 1.03
CA TYR A 18 -5.34 17.60 0.55
C TYR A 18 -6.36 17.53 1.68
N ASP A 19 -7.64 17.77 1.36
CA ASP A 19 -8.76 17.45 2.24
C ASP A 19 -8.98 15.92 2.33
N ALA A 20 -10.00 15.48 3.08
CA ALA A 20 -10.30 14.07 3.28
C ALA A 20 -11.00 13.39 2.07
N SER A 21 -11.56 14.16 1.12
CA SER A 21 -12.30 13.62 -0.03
C SER A 21 -11.50 13.59 -1.32
N ALA A 22 -10.32 14.23 -1.36
CA ALA A 22 -9.44 14.24 -2.53
C ALA A 22 -9.04 12.82 -2.99
N THR A 23 -9.23 12.52 -4.27
CA THR A 23 -8.86 11.24 -4.90
C THR A 23 -7.76 11.38 -5.94
N SER A 24 -7.37 12.61 -6.29
CA SER A 24 -6.28 12.92 -7.22
C SER A 24 -5.12 13.54 -6.46
N ILE A 25 -4.07 12.76 -6.22
CA ILE A 25 -2.95 13.14 -5.36
C ILE A 25 -1.69 13.35 -6.20
N VAL A 26 -1.24 14.58 -6.26
CA VAL A 26 0.02 14.98 -6.91
C VAL A 26 1.20 14.74 -5.96
N LEU A 27 2.24 14.12 -6.50
CA LEU A 27 3.51 13.84 -5.84
C LEU A 27 4.54 14.91 -6.21
N THR A 28 5.61 15.01 -5.43
CA THR A 28 6.81 15.76 -5.83
C THR A 28 7.31 15.24 -7.18
N THR A 29 7.74 16.14 -8.07
CA THR A 29 8.20 15.79 -9.41
C THR A 29 9.23 14.67 -9.41
N GLY A 30 9.03 13.66 -10.25
CA GLY A 30 9.87 12.47 -10.40
C GLY A 30 9.59 11.34 -9.39
N HIS A 31 8.84 11.59 -8.32
CA HIS A 31 8.58 10.56 -7.29
C HIS A 31 7.64 9.46 -7.78
N GLY A 32 6.80 9.73 -8.78
CA GLY A 32 5.95 8.72 -9.40
C GLY A 32 6.76 7.51 -9.88
N ALA A 33 7.98 7.72 -10.39
CA ALA A 33 8.86 6.65 -10.86
C ALA A 33 9.34 5.68 -9.75
N ASN A 34 9.24 6.07 -8.48
CA ASN A 34 9.58 5.21 -7.35
C ASN A 34 8.49 4.17 -7.03
N LEU A 35 7.35 4.20 -7.73
CA LEU A 35 6.22 3.30 -7.51
C LEU A 35 6.09 2.25 -8.62
N PRO A 36 5.39 1.13 -8.38
CA PRO A 36 5.12 0.15 -9.43
C PRO A 36 4.42 0.77 -10.64
N ALA A 37 4.77 0.30 -11.84
CA ALA A 37 4.17 0.80 -13.08
C ALA A 37 2.77 0.22 -13.36
N THR A 38 2.50 -0.96 -12.83
CA THR A 38 1.20 -1.62 -12.89
C THR A 38 0.39 -1.31 -11.63
N PHE A 39 -0.92 -1.46 -11.74
CA PHE A 39 -1.88 -1.17 -10.68
C PHE A 39 -2.86 -2.35 -10.56
N SER A 40 -3.54 -2.52 -9.43
CA SER A 40 -3.63 -1.61 -8.27
C SER A 40 -2.74 -2.07 -7.10
N TYR A 41 -2.35 -1.17 -6.20
CA TYR A 41 -1.55 -1.47 -4.99
C TYR A 41 -1.89 -0.52 -3.83
N ASN A 42 -1.56 -0.90 -2.60
CA ASN A 42 -1.79 -0.05 -1.42
C ASN A 42 -0.57 0.80 -1.08
N LEU A 43 -0.80 2.00 -0.55
CA LEU A 43 0.23 2.85 0.05
C LEU A 43 -0.22 3.31 1.43
N VAL A 44 0.73 3.44 2.36
CA VAL A 44 0.51 4.02 3.68
C VAL A 44 0.85 5.51 3.62
N TRP A 45 -0.09 6.39 3.94
CA TRP A 45 -0.01 7.86 3.88
C TRP A 45 -0.02 8.46 5.30
N TRP A 46 1.08 9.14 5.68
CA TRP A 46 1.26 9.69 7.02
C TRP A 46 1.94 11.07 7.01
N ASP A 47 1.84 11.79 8.14
CA ASP A 47 2.61 13.01 8.42
C ASP A 47 4.05 12.66 8.81
N SER A 48 4.95 12.78 7.83
CA SER A 48 6.37 12.46 8.02
C SER A 48 7.18 13.55 8.71
N THR A 49 6.61 14.73 8.90
CA THR A 49 7.25 15.81 9.67
C THR A 49 7.11 15.56 11.16
N THR A 50 5.95 15.07 11.59
CA THR A 50 5.67 14.80 13.01
C THR A 50 6.09 13.39 13.42
N TYR A 51 5.84 12.41 12.56
CA TYR A 51 6.05 11.00 12.87
C TYR A 51 7.10 10.39 11.93
N ALA A 52 8.19 9.89 12.50
CA ALA A 52 9.24 9.23 11.73
C ALA A 52 8.75 7.89 11.15
N ASP A 53 7.90 7.19 11.90
CA ASP A 53 7.27 5.93 11.53
C ASP A 53 5.76 6.14 11.27
N PRO A 54 5.21 5.64 10.14
CA PRO A 54 3.77 5.67 9.90
C PRO A 54 2.92 5.03 11.02
N ALA A 55 3.45 4.03 11.74
CA ALA A 55 2.72 3.33 12.80
C ALA A 55 2.44 4.21 14.03
N ASP A 56 3.20 5.29 14.20
CA ASP A 56 3.04 6.24 15.31
C ASP A 56 2.06 7.38 14.98
N ASP A 57 1.64 7.54 13.72
CA ASP A 57 0.71 8.59 13.30
C ASP A 57 -0.75 8.16 13.57
N PRO A 58 -1.48 8.80 14.50
CA PRO A 58 -2.87 8.46 14.79
C PRO A 58 -3.82 8.72 13.62
N ASN A 59 -3.38 9.51 12.63
CA ASN A 59 -4.12 9.80 11.41
C ASN A 59 -3.58 9.02 10.20
N VAL A 60 -2.71 8.02 10.40
CA VAL A 60 -2.20 7.19 9.32
C VAL A 60 -3.34 6.59 8.50
N GLU A 61 -3.15 6.57 7.19
CA GLU A 61 -4.17 6.07 6.27
C GLU A 61 -3.56 5.12 5.27
N ILE A 62 -4.29 4.06 4.93
CA ILE A 62 -3.95 3.21 3.80
C ILE A 62 -4.83 3.62 2.63
N VAL A 63 -4.23 3.88 1.47
CA VAL A 63 -4.92 4.22 0.23
C VAL A 63 -4.64 3.19 -0.85
N ARG A 64 -5.62 2.94 -1.72
CA ARG A 64 -5.50 2.06 -2.89
C ARG A 64 -5.21 2.91 -4.12
N VAL A 65 -4.02 2.80 -4.70
CA VAL A 65 -3.72 3.40 -6.00
C VAL A 65 -4.40 2.59 -7.09
N THR A 66 -5.26 3.24 -7.88
CA THR A 66 -6.01 2.62 -8.99
C THR A 66 -5.49 3.06 -10.36
N ASN A 67 -4.79 4.20 -10.41
CA ASN A 67 -4.14 4.70 -11.61
C ASN A 67 -2.97 5.63 -11.24
N ARG A 68 -2.00 5.79 -12.15
CA ARG A 68 -0.92 6.77 -12.04
C ARG A 68 -0.61 7.34 -13.42
N VAL A 69 -0.59 8.67 -13.53
CA VAL A 69 -0.08 9.39 -14.70
C VAL A 69 1.09 10.25 -14.24
N THR A 70 2.32 9.87 -14.61
CA THR A 70 3.56 10.51 -14.13
C THR A 70 3.58 10.60 -12.60
N ASP A 71 3.52 11.81 -12.03
CA ASP A 71 3.54 12.10 -10.60
C ASP A 71 2.14 12.32 -10.01
N THR A 72 1.06 11.99 -10.73
CA THR A 72 -0.31 12.11 -10.21
C THR A 72 -0.94 10.73 -10.01
N LEU A 73 -1.38 10.45 -8.79
CA LEU A 73 -2.06 9.22 -8.40
C LEU A 73 -3.58 9.44 -8.40
N THR A 74 -4.31 8.45 -8.91
CA THR A 74 -5.73 8.28 -8.58
C THR A 74 -5.86 7.23 -7.48
N VAL A 75 -6.54 7.58 -6.39
CA VAL A 75 -6.63 6.72 -5.20
C VAL A 75 -8.07 6.53 -4.72
N THR A 76 -8.33 5.34 -4.18
CA THR A 76 -9.43 5.10 -3.25
C THR A 76 -8.88 5.21 -1.82
N ARG A 77 -9.52 6.04 -0.99
CA ARG A 77 -9.09 6.34 0.38
C ARG A 77 -9.66 5.38 1.41
N ALA A 78 -9.23 5.51 2.66
CA ALA A 78 -9.77 4.76 3.81
C ALA A 78 -9.79 3.22 3.59
N GLN A 79 -8.65 2.64 3.21
CA GLN A 79 -8.52 1.21 2.99
C GLN A 79 -8.12 0.46 4.26
N GLU A 80 -8.35 -0.85 4.27
CA GLU A 80 -7.93 -1.76 5.35
C GLU A 80 -8.38 -1.32 6.75
N GLY A 81 -9.56 -0.68 6.84
CA GLY A 81 -10.13 -0.21 8.11
C GLY A 81 -9.57 1.11 8.63
N THR A 82 -8.70 1.78 7.88
CA THR A 82 -8.26 3.15 8.18
C THR A 82 -9.32 4.18 7.79
N SER A 83 -9.19 5.41 8.29
CA SER A 83 -10.10 6.52 7.98
C SER A 83 -9.43 7.55 7.07
N ALA A 84 -10.20 8.13 6.15
CA ALA A 84 -9.74 9.26 5.35
C ALA A 84 -9.61 10.51 6.22
N THR A 85 -8.40 11.05 6.33
CA THR A 85 -8.12 12.24 7.16
C THR A 85 -7.64 13.41 6.31
N VAL A 86 -7.73 14.63 6.86
CA VAL A 86 -7.16 15.82 6.21
C VAL A 86 -5.63 15.70 6.23
N LYS A 87 -5.01 15.88 5.07
CA LYS A 87 -3.55 15.84 4.85
C LYS A 87 -3.07 17.22 4.41
N ASN A 88 -3.44 18.26 5.14
CA ASN A 88 -3.21 19.67 4.78
C ASN A 88 -2.94 20.55 6.00
N ILE A 89 -2.17 20.05 6.97
CA ILE A 89 -1.75 20.87 8.10
C ILE A 89 -0.55 21.73 7.66
N ALA A 90 -0.62 23.03 7.89
CA ALA A 90 0.44 23.96 7.51
C ALA A 90 1.80 23.56 8.12
N GLY A 91 2.86 23.61 7.29
CA GLY A 91 4.22 23.23 7.70
C GLY A 91 4.46 21.72 7.83
N LYS A 92 3.49 20.87 7.49
CA LYS A 92 3.66 19.41 7.49
C LYS A 92 3.99 18.88 6.10
N THR A 93 4.86 17.87 6.07
CA THR A 93 5.21 17.11 4.88
C THR A 93 4.62 15.72 4.98
N TYR A 94 3.78 15.37 4.02
CA TYR A 94 3.20 14.04 3.95
C TYR A 94 3.95 13.15 2.98
N LYS A 95 4.10 11.89 3.35
CA LYS A 95 4.73 10.86 2.50
C LYS A 95 3.79 9.68 2.34
N MET A 96 4.03 8.93 1.28
CA MET A 96 3.42 7.63 1.07
C MET A 96 4.49 6.57 0.89
N ILE A 97 4.24 5.36 1.40
CA ILE A 97 5.17 4.23 1.27
C ILE A 97 4.40 2.96 0.92
N LEU A 98 4.97 2.19 0.00
CA LEU A 98 4.59 0.82 -0.27
C LEU A 98 5.17 -0.05 0.86
N ALA A 99 4.35 -0.31 1.87
CA ALA A 99 4.68 -1.19 2.99
C ALA A 99 3.93 -2.52 2.87
N PHE A 100 4.38 -3.51 3.64
CA PHE A 100 3.66 -4.76 3.80
C PHE A 100 2.38 -4.51 4.62
N THR A 101 1.22 -4.75 4.03
CA THR A 101 -0.08 -4.55 4.69
C THR A 101 -0.78 -5.88 4.96
N LYS A 102 -1.85 -5.84 5.77
CA LYS A 102 -2.63 -7.04 6.08
C LYS A 102 -3.26 -7.62 4.81
N LYS A 103 -3.78 -6.79 3.92
CA LYS A 103 -4.31 -7.22 2.62
C LYS A 103 -3.26 -8.00 1.84
N MET A 104 -2.03 -7.50 1.76
CA MET A 104 -0.95 -8.19 1.06
C MET A 104 -0.68 -9.57 1.67
N LYS A 105 -0.63 -9.67 3.00
CA LYS A 105 -0.53 -10.97 3.70
C LYS A 105 -1.68 -11.90 3.34
N ASP A 106 -2.91 -11.44 3.46
CA ASP A 106 -4.11 -12.25 3.24
C ASP A 106 -4.21 -12.73 1.77
N ASP A 107 -3.83 -11.87 0.82
CA ASP A 107 -3.77 -12.21 -0.60
C ASP A 107 -2.71 -13.28 -0.87
N ILE A 108 -1.53 -13.16 -0.24
CA ILE A 108 -0.46 -14.18 -0.34
C ILE A 108 -0.96 -15.51 0.22
N GLU A 109 -1.56 -15.51 1.41
CA GLU A 109 -2.11 -16.73 2.03
C GLU A 109 -3.23 -17.37 1.19
N THR A 110 -3.96 -16.57 0.42
CA THR A 110 -4.99 -17.03 -0.51
C THR A 110 -4.39 -17.55 -1.82
N ALA A 111 -3.31 -16.93 -2.29
CA ALA A 111 -2.63 -17.30 -3.52
C ALA A 111 -1.78 -18.57 -3.35
N ILE A 112 -1.29 -18.84 -2.15
CA ILE A 112 -0.64 -20.10 -1.82
C ILE A 112 -1.71 -21.20 -1.82
N PRO A 113 -1.62 -22.21 -2.70
CA PRO A 113 -2.54 -23.33 -2.66
C PRO A 113 -2.35 -24.06 -1.32
N LYS A 114 -3.39 -24.05 -0.48
CA LYS A 114 -3.42 -24.89 0.72
C LYS A 114 -3.37 -26.33 0.23
N GLU A 115 -2.35 -27.06 0.61
CA GLU A 115 -2.05 -28.40 0.14
C GLU A 115 -3.28 -29.31 0.24
N ASN A 116 -3.92 -29.58 -0.90
CA ASN A 116 -4.10 -30.96 -1.29
C ASN A 116 -2.83 -31.33 -2.04
N LEU A 117 -1.76 -31.65 -1.30
CA LEU A 117 -0.63 -32.42 -1.83
C LEU A 117 -1.15 -33.84 -2.11
N LEU A 118 -2.05 -33.98 -3.08
CA LEU A 118 -2.16 -35.23 -3.80
C LEU A 118 -0.90 -35.29 -4.65
N ILE A 119 0.17 -35.83 -4.06
CA ILE A 119 1.32 -36.26 -4.83
C ILE A 119 0.75 -37.26 -5.83
N ASN A 120 0.65 -36.82 -7.09
CA ASN A 120 0.03 -37.56 -8.15
C ASN A 120 0.87 -38.82 -8.41
N GLY A 121 0.60 -39.87 -7.62
CA GLY A 121 1.46 -41.06 -7.53
C GLY A 121 1.70 -41.58 -6.10
N GLY A 122 0.65 -41.84 -5.32
CA GLY A 122 0.64 -42.94 -4.34
C GLY A 122 1.55 -42.89 -3.11
N PHE A 123 2.16 -41.76 -2.74
CA PHE A 123 2.94 -41.67 -1.51
C PHE A 123 2.24 -40.81 -0.46
N SER A 124 1.83 -41.41 0.65
CA SER A 124 1.33 -40.71 1.84
C SER A 124 2.46 -40.58 2.86
N VAL A 125 2.91 -39.36 3.17
CA VAL A 125 3.77 -39.13 4.33
C VAL A 125 2.87 -38.90 5.54
N THR A 126 2.78 -39.88 6.43
CA THR A 126 2.26 -39.65 7.78
C THR A 126 3.35 -38.94 8.59
N GLN A 127 3.13 -37.66 8.94
CA GLN A 127 3.97 -36.96 9.89
C GLN A 127 3.93 -37.73 11.22
N ARG A 128 5.05 -38.34 11.61
CA ARG A 128 5.20 -38.97 12.92
C ARG A 128 5.78 -37.94 13.88
N GLY A 129 4.99 -37.62 14.91
CA GLY A 129 5.43 -37.11 16.23
C GLY A 129 6.21 -35.82 16.21
#